data_AF-A0A6N7IW19-F1
#
_entry.id   AF-A0A6N7IW19-F1
#
_cell.length_a   1.000
_cell.length_b   1.000
_cell.length_c   1.000
_cell.angle_alpha   90.00
_cell.angle_beta   90.00
_cell.angle_gamma   90.00
#
_symmetry.space_group_name_H-M   'P 1'
#
loop_
_entity.id
_entity.type
_entity.pdbx_description
1 polymer ?
#
loop_
_entity_poly.entity_id
_entity_poly.type
_entity_poly.pdbx_seq_one_letter_code
_entity_poly.pdbx_strand_id
1 'polypeptide(L)'
;AKMMAYGEAGHTLFHLLDEDHFRFTHQLLAYVEEHMSLDIQFDKELIVGLSLHLRSAIHRFRYDMNIRNPYLPDIKRYYPIAFEAGVYMGRWLKEKEGVEIPEDEIGYLALHIGAAIERTKSQHVRKTCLIVCATGVASSQLLLHKLTAAFSGRLE
;
A
#
# COMPACT_ATOMS: atom_id res chain seq x y z
N ALA A 1 15.19 8.96 -16.00
CA ALA A 1 14.30 8.23 -16.93
C ALA A 1 12.87 8.61 -16.61
N LYS A 2 12.09 9.10 -17.60
CA LYS A 2 10.70 9.54 -17.42
C LYS A 2 9.81 8.34 -17.13
N MET A 3 9.28 8.23 -15.91
CA MET A 3 8.33 7.19 -15.53
C MET A 3 6.92 7.75 -15.66
N MET A 4 6.34 7.63 -16.86
CA MET A 4 4.94 8.00 -17.16
C MET A 4 4.06 6.75 -17.04
N ALA A 5 3.11 6.77 -16.10
CA ALA A 5 1.79 6.15 -16.23
C ALA A 5 0.97 6.37 -14.93
N TYR A 6 0.56 7.60 -14.67
CA TYR A 6 -0.64 7.89 -13.87
C TYR A 6 -1.34 9.04 -14.60
N GLY A 7 -2.67 8.96 -14.74
CA GLY A 7 -3.49 9.92 -15.50
C GLY A 7 -3.30 11.38 -15.08
N GLU A 8 -4.02 12.32 -15.70
CA GLU A 8 -3.79 13.77 -15.53
C GLU A 8 -3.62 14.24 -14.06
N ALA A 9 -4.33 13.62 -13.11
CA ALA A 9 -4.18 13.89 -11.67
C ALA A 9 -2.82 13.46 -11.06
N GLY A 10 -2.21 12.39 -11.57
CA GLY A 10 -0.92 11.89 -11.11
C GLY A 10 0.23 12.82 -11.48
N HIS A 11 0.19 13.44 -12.67
CA HIS A 11 1.22 14.40 -13.11
C HIS A 11 1.28 15.64 -12.21
N THR A 12 0.14 16.17 -11.77
CA THR A 12 0.09 17.32 -10.85
C THR A 12 0.63 16.97 -9.46
N LEU A 13 0.42 15.72 -9.02
CA LEU A 13 0.83 15.24 -7.70
C LEU A 13 2.35 15.08 -7.57
N PHE A 14 3.04 14.68 -8.65
CA PHE A 14 4.50 14.60 -8.69
C PHE A 14 5.18 15.97 -8.54
N HIS A 15 4.54 17.06 -9.01
CA HIS A 15 5.08 18.41 -8.81
C HIS A 15 5.05 18.89 -7.36
N LEU A 16 4.26 18.23 -6.50
CA LEU A 16 4.13 18.57 -5.09
C LEU A 16 5.18 17.87 -4.19
N LEU A 17 5.93 16.92 -4.74
CA LEU A 17 6.94 16.15 -4.02
C LEU A 17 8.31 16.41 -4.65
N ASP A 18 9.27 16.84 -3.84
CA ASP A 18 10.67 16.88 -4.26
C ASP A 18 11.31 15.47 -4.21
N GLU A 19 12.51 15.34 -4.78
CA GLU A 19 13.27 14.07 -4.77
C GLU A 19 13.64 13.62 -3.35
N ASP A 20 13.73 14.55 -2.39
CA ASP A 20 14.10 14.27 -1.01
C ASP A 20 12.98 13.52 -0.28
N HIS A 21 11.71 13.89 -0.50
CA HIS A 21 10.56 13.20 0.07
C HIS A 21 10.42 11.76 -0.43
N PHE A 22 10.65 11.53 -1.73
CA PHE A 22 10.65 10.17 -2.28
C PHE A 22 11.79 9.35 -1.69
N ARG A 23 13.00 9.91 -1.61
CA ARG A 23 14.15 9.23 -1.01
C ARG A 23 13.90 8.86 0.45
N PHE A 24 13.34 9.78 1.22
CA PHE A 24 12.98 9.55 2.63
C PHE A 24 11.96 8.42 2.76
N THR A 25 10.92 8.44 1.93
CA THR A 25 9.88 7.39 1.92
C THR A 25 10.47 6.02 1.55
N HIS A 26 11.38 5.96 0.58
CA HIS A 26 12.07 4.71 0.23
C HIS A 26 12.92 4.17 1.37
N GLN A 27 13.64 5.03 2.11
CA GLN A 27 14.42 4.60 3.27
C GLN A 27 13.53 4.05 4.38
N LEU A 28 12.40 4.71 4.62
CA LEU A 28 11.41 4.24 5.59
C LEU A 28 10.82 2.88 5.20
N LEU A 29 10.44 2.70 3.94
CA LEU A 29 9.90 1.42 3.45
C LEU A 29 10.95 0.31 3.48
N ALA A 30 12.20 0.61 3.15
CA ALA A 30 13.30 -0.35 3.26
C ALA A 30 13.51 -0.81 4.71
N TYR A 31 13.42 0.11 5.68
CA TYR A 31 13.49 -0.24 7.10
C TYR A 31 12.35 -1.18 7.52
N VAL A 32 11.12 -0.91 7.09
CA VAL A 32 9.98 -1.80 7.37
C VAL A 32 10.19 -3.17 6.73
N GLU A 33 10.66 -3.21 5.49
CA GLU A 33 10.93 -4.45 4.77
C GLU A 33 11.98 -5.32 5.47
N GLU A 34 13.06 -4.71 5.97
CA GLU A 34 14.12 -5.39 6.73
C GLU A 34 13.59 -6.09 7.99
N HIS A 35 12.57 -5.51 8.63
CA HIS A 35 12.03 -6.02 9.91
C HIS A 35 10.82 -6.94 9.74
N MET A 36 10.06 -6.80 8.63
CA MET A 36 8.76 -7.46 8.49
C MET A 36 8.59 -8.28 7.20
N SER A 37 9.45 -8.09 6.19
CA SER A 37 9.42 -8.85 4.93
C SER A 37 8.02 -8.90 4.27
N LEU A 38 7.41 -7.73 4.06
CA LEU A 38 6.02 -7.61 3.59
C LEU A 38 5.90 -7.60 2.06
N ASP A 39 7.01 -7.47 1.33
CA ASP A 39 7.06 -7.34 -0.13
C ASP A 39 6.18 -6.18 -0.66
N ILE A 40 6.29 -5.03 -0.01
CA ILE A 40 5.53 -3.81 -0.35
C ILE A 40 6.43 -2.63 -0.73
N GLN A 41 7.74 -2.72 -0.50
CA GLN A 41 8.68 -1.59 -0.68
C GLN A 41 8.74 -1.02 -2.11
N PHE A 42 8.29 -1.78 -3.11
CA PHE A 42 8.25 -1.37 -4.52
C PHE A 42 6.82 -1.05 -5.04
N ASP A 43 5.81 -1.08 -4.18
CA ASP A 43 4.44 -0.71 -4.53
C ASP A 43 4.37 0.80 -4.84
N LYS A 44 4.14 1.14 -6.11
CA LYS A 44 4.17 2.53 -6.61
C LYS A 44 3.09 3.40 -5.97
N GLU A 45 1.92 2.84 -5.71
CA GLU A 45 0.81 3.58 -5.08
C GLU A 45 1.12 3.89 -3.62
N LEU A 46 1.74 2.96 -2.90
CA LEU A 46 2.25 3.14 -1.55
C LEU A 46 3.30 4.23 -1.52
N ILE A 47 4.33 4.15 -2.37
CA ILE A 47 5.41 5.14 -2.41
C ILE A 47 4.86 6.55 -2.60
N VAL A 48 3.98 6.76 -3.58
CA VAL A 48 3.39 8.08 -3.86
C VAL A 48 2.49 8.54 -2.72
N GLY A 49 1.54 7.70 -2.30
CA GLY A 49 0.56 8.05 -1.27
C GLY A 49 1.21 8.34 0.08
N LEU A 50 2.19 7.52 0.47
CA LEU A 50 2.93 7.68 1.70
C LEU A 50 3.84 8.91 1.67
N SER A 51 4.50 9.20 0.54
CA SER A 51 5.30 10.43 0.39
C SER A 51 4.46 11.69 0.61
N LEU A 52 3.23 11.71 0.07
CA LEU A 52 2.30 12.83 0.26
C LEU A 52 1.83 12.97 1.70
N HIS A 53 1.49 11.84 2.34
CA HIS A 53 1.08 11.83 3.74
C HIS A 53 2.22 12.37 4.61
N LEU A 54 3.42 11.80 4.49
CA LEU A 54 4.61 12.16 5.27
C LEU A 54 4.99 13.63 5.11
N ARG A 55 4.92 14.20 3.90
CA ARG A 55 5.16 15.63 3.69
C ARG A 55 4.35 16.50 4.64
N SER A 56 3.04 16.25 4.74
CA SER A 56 2.18 17.02 5.63
C SER A 56 2.30 16.59 7.10
N ALA A 57 2.49 15.29 7.34
CA ALA A 57 2.49 14.71 8.67
C ALA A 57 3.76 15.09 9.45
N ILE A 58 4.94 15.12 8.82
CA ILE A 58 6.20 15.54 9.46
C ILE A 58 6.08 16.96 10.02
N HIS A 59 5.47 17.88 9.26
CA HIS A 59 5.19 19.22 9.78
C HIS A 59 4.26 19.18 10.99
N ARG A 60 3.18 18.40 10.95
CA ARG A 60 2.27 18.24 12.10
C ARG A 60 2.99 17.68 13.33
N PHE A 61 3.82 16.66 13.14
CA PHE A 61 4.57 16.03 14.23
C PHE A 61 5.50 17.04 14.92
N ARG A 62 6.25 17.82 14.14
CA ARG A 62 7.19 18.83 14.67
C ARG A 62 6.51 19.94 15.48
N TYR A 63 5.24 20.23 15.21
CA TYR A 63 4.46 21.24 15.93
C TYR A 63 3.43 20.66 16.91
N ASP A 64 3.53 19.36 17.25
CA ASP A 64 2.62 18.64 18.15
C ASP A 64 1.12 18.82 17.79
N MET A 65 0.84 18.90 16.48
CA MET A 65 -0.52 19.03 15.95
C MET A 65 -1.18 17.66 15.85
N ASN A 66 -1.62 17.14 16.99
CA ASN A 66 -2.23 15.83 17.09
C ASN A 66 -3.60 15.78 16.42
N ILE A 67 -3.78 14.83 15.51
CA ILE A 67 -5.06 14.53 14.85
C ILE A 67 -5.64 13.25 15.41
N ARG A 68 -6.96 13.21 15.61
CA ARG A 68 -7.66 11.99 16.03
C ARG A 68 -8.00 11.13 14.82
N ASN A 69 -7.74 9.84 14.94
CA ASN A 69 -8.12 8.82 13.98
C ASN A 69 -9.31 8.03 14.53
N PRO A 70 -10.55 8.33 14.12
CA PRO A 70 -11.74 7.65 14.63
C PRO A 70 -11.77 6.15 14.27
N TYR A 71 -10.95 5.72 13.30
CA TYR A 71 -10.86 4.33 12.85
C TYR A 71 -9.75 3.54 13.55
N LEU A 72 -8.97 4.16 14.45
CA LEU A 72 -7.85 3.51 15.14
C LEU A 72 -8.23 2.16 15.80
N PRO A 73 -9.36 2.04 16.52
CA PRO A 73 -9.76 0.75 17.10
C PRO A 73 -9.98 -0.34 16.04
N ASP A 74 -10.62 0.02 14.92
CA ASP A 74 -10.89 -0.91 13.83
C ASP A 74 -9.60 -1.28 13.09
N ILE A 75 -8.69 -0.33 12.89
CA ILE A 75 -7.39 -0.59 12.26
C ILE A 75 -6.60 -1.61 13.08
N LYS A 76 -6.52 -1.42 14.41
CA LYS A 76 -5.83 -2.36 15.31
C LYS A 76 -6.49 -3.74 15.31
N ARG A 77 -7.82 -3.79 15.19
CA ARG A 77 -8.58 -5.05 15.20
C ARG A 77 -8.46 -5.84 13.89
N TYR A 78 -8.60 -5.17 12.75
CA TYR A 78 -8.73 -5.82 11.44
C TYR A 78 -7.43 -5.84 10.63
N TYR A 79 -6.50 -4.92 10.91
CA TYR A 79 -5.23 -4.79 10.20
C TYR A 79 -4.02 -4.78 11.15
N PRO A 80 -3.88 -5.77 12.07
CA PRO A 80 -2.83 -5.75 13.09
C PRO A 80 -1.42 -5.75 12.51
N ILE A 81 -1.18 -6.47 11.40
CA ILE A 81 0.13 -6.49 10.71
C ILE A 81 0.46 -5.11 10.14
N ALA A 82 -0.51 -4.45 9.52
CA ALA A 82 -0.28 -3.11 8.98
C ALA A 82 -0.07 -2.07 10.10
N PHE A 83 -0.77 -2.25 11.22
CA PHE A 83 -0.57 -1.42 12.40
C PHE A 83 0.83 -1.60 13.00
N GLU A 84 1.30 -2.83 13.12
CA GLU A 84 2.68 -3.13 13.54
C GLU A 84 3.72 -2.49 12.62
N ALA A 85 3.50 -2.53 11.30
CA ALA A 85 4.35 -1.82 10.34
C ALA A 85 4.35 -0.31 10.61
N GLY A 86 3.19 0.28 10.88
CA GLY A 86 3.08 1.68 11.30
C GLY A 86 3.88 1.98 12.58
N VAL A 87 3.93 1.05 13.54
CA VAL A 87 4.76 1.19 14.75
C VAL A 87 6.25 1.19 14.42
N TYR A 88 6.71 0.29 13.55
CA TYR A 88 8.09 0.31 13.05
C TYR A 88 8.42 1.64 12.34
N MET A 89 7.50 2.13 11.51
CA MET A 89 7.66 3.44 10.86
C MET A 89 7.79 4.56 11.89
N GLY A 90 6.95 4.56 12.94
CA GLY A 90 7.03 5.54 14.02
C GLY A 90 8.36 5.51 14.76
N ARG A 91 8.93 4.32 15.01
CA ARG A 91 10.27 4.17 15.62
C ARG A 91 11.35 4.78 14.75
N TRP A 92 11.36 4.46 13.45
CA TRP A 92 12.34 5.00 12.52
C TRP A 92 12.23 6.52 12.39
N LEU A 93 11.00 7.06 12.32
CA LEU A 93 10.76 8.50 12.29
C LEU A 93 11.25 9.18 13.57
N LYS A 94 11.04 8.57 14.73
CA LYS A 94 11.57 9.08 16.01
C LYS A 94 13.10 9.13 16.01
N GLU A 95 13.77 8.12 15.47
CA GLU A 95 15.23 8.08 15.37
C GLU A 95 15.80 9.10 14.37
N LYS A 96 15.12 9.33 13.23
CA LYS A 96 15.61 10.24 12.18
C LYS A 96 15.27 11.69 12.40
N GLU A 97 14.06 11.97 12.89
CA GLU A 97 13.53 13.33 13.02
C GLU A 97 13.50 13.80 14.48
N GLY A 98 13.70 12.91 15.46
CA GLY A 98 13.62 13.24 16.88
C GLY A 98 12.19 13.49 17.36
N VAL A 99 11.18 13.09 16.57
CA VAL A 99 9.77 13.38 16.86
C VAL A 99 9.01 12.13 17.25
N GLU A 100 8.21 12.24 18.32
CA GLU A 100 7.32 11.18 18.74
C GLU A 100 6.04 11.18 17.89
N ILE A 101 5.71 10.03 17.29
CA ILE A 101 4.54 9.89 16.42
C ILE A 101 3.35 9.42 17.26
N PRO A 102 2.23 10.17 17.29
CA PRO A 102 1.02 9.75 17.98
C PRO A 102 0.45 8.45 17.42
N GLU A 103 -0.24 7.67 18.26
CA GLU A 103 -0.84 6.40 17.86
C GLU A 103 -1.88 6.58 16.74
N ASP A 104 -2.63 7.68 16.75
CA ASP A 104 -3.58 8.01 15.69
C ASP A 104 -2.92 8.12 14.30
N GLU A 105 -1.72 8.68 14.26
CA GLU A 105 -0.92 8.84 13.03
C GLU A 105 -0.27 7.52 12.61
N ILE A 106 0.15 6.68 13.57
CA ILE A 106 0.48 5.27 13.30
C ILE A 106 -0.70 4.57 12.62
N GLY A 107 -1.93 4.83 13.07
CA GLY A 107 -3.14 4.33 12.43
C GLY A 107 -3.28 4.77 10.96
N TYR A 108 -3.00 6.03 10.64
CA TYR A 108 -3.04 6.50 9.26
C TYR A 108 -1.93 5.90 8.39
N LEU A 109 -0.71 5.78 8.92
CA LEU A 109 0.39 5.06 8.24
C LEU A 109 0.02 3.61 7.97
N ALA A 110 -0.61 2.94 8.94
CA ALA A 110 -1.07 1.57 8.81
C ALA A 110 -2.07 1.38 7.67
N LEU A 111 -2.94 2.36 7.39
CA LEU A 111 -3.87 2.27 6.25
C LEU A 111 -3.15 2.23 4.90
N HIS A 112 -2.09 3.02 4.73
CA HIS A 112 -1.27 2.97 3.52
C HIS A 112 -0.62 1.59 3.33
N ILE A 113 -0.05 1.04 4.40
CA ILE A 113 0.57 -0.28 4.41
C ILE A 113 -0.46 -1.38 4.15
N GLY A 114 -1.61 -1.33 4.82
CA GLY A 114 -2.69 -2.30 4.65
C GLY A 114 -3.19 -2.35 3.22
N ALA A 115 -3.37 -1.21 2.56
CA ALA A 115 -3.75 -1.14 1.16
C ALA A 115 -2.70 -1.80 0.24
N ALA A 116 -1.41 -1.57 0.50
CA ALA A 116 -0.33 -2.18 -0.26
C ALA A 116 -0.27 -3.71 -0.08
N ILE A 117 -0.40 -4.20 1.15
CA ILE A 117 -0.46 -5.63 1.46
C ILE A 117 -1.60 -6.31 0.68
N GLU A 118 -2.78 -5.70 0.65
CA GLU A 118 -3.93 -6.25 -0.09
C GLU A 118 -3.71 -6.26 -1.61
N ARG A 119 -3.02 -5.25 -2.16
CA ARG A 119 -2.60 -5.24 -3.57
C ARG A 119 -1.59 -6.36 -3.86
N THR A 120 -0.55 -6.51 -3.04
CA THR A 120 0.47 -7.58 -3.22
C THR A 120 -0.19 -8.97 -3.19
N LYS A 121 -1.07 -9.24 -2.22
CA LYS A 121 -1.85 -10.49 -2.16
C LYS A 121 -2.69 -10.72 -3.42
N SER A 122 -3.34 -9.68 -3.92
CA SER A 122 -4.18 -9.77 -5.12
C SER A 122 -3.38 -10.01 -6.41
N GLN A 123 -2.12 -9.57 -6.46
CA GLN A 123 -1.23 -9.80 -7.60
C GLN A 123 -0.64 -11.21 -7.63
N HIS A 124 -0.51 -11.87 -6.46
CA HIS A 124 0.20 -13.15 -6.33
C HIS A 124 -0.72 -14.39 -6.31
N VAL A 125 -2.03 -14.23 -6.16
CA VAL A 125 -2.95 -15.38 -6.04
C VAL A 125 -3.73 -15.58 -7.33
N ARG A 126 -3.31 -16.57 -8.14
CA ARG A 126 -4.19 -17.17 -9.15
C ARG A 126 -5.30 -17.94 -8.45
N LYS A 127 -6.54 -17.75 -8.91
CA LYS A 127 -7.71 -18.43 -8.35
C LYS A 127 -8.04 -19.64 -9.22
N THR A 128 -8.08 -20.82 -8.61
CA THR A 128 -8.49 -22.05 -9.32
C THR A 128 -9.99 -22.02 -9.60
N CYS A 129 -10.38 -22.29 -10.84
CA CYS A 129 -11.78 -22.29 -11.27
C CYS A 129 -12.18 -23.62 -11.91
N LEU A 130 -13.26 -24.26 -11.41
CA LEU A 130 -13.86 -25.45 -12.02
C LEU A 130 -15.08 -25.06 -12.86
N ILE A 131 -15.06 -25.39 -14.15
CA ILE A 131 -16.18 -25.17 -15.06
C ILE A 131 -17.04 -26.44 -15.12
N VAL A 132 -18.29 -26.33 -14.68
CA VAL A 132 -19.29 -27.42 -14.77
C VAL A 132 -20.34 -27.01 -15.79
N CYS A 133 -20.48 -27.79 -16.86
CA CYS A 133 -21.45 -27.52 -17.93
C CYS A 133 -22.30 -28.75 -18.21
N ALA A 134 -23.63 -28.59 -18.15
CA ALA A 134 -24.57 -29.67 -18.43
C ALA A 134 -24.69 -30.00 -19.94
N THR A 135 -24.29 -29.07 -20.81
CA THR A 135 -24.48 -29.17 -22.27
C THR A 135 -23.28 -29.76 -23.02
N GLY A 136 -22.23 -30.16 -22.30
CA GLY A 136 -21.08 -30.88 -22.86
C GLY A 136 -19.78 -30.08 -22.99
N VAL A 137 -18.75 -30.76 -23.50
CA VAL A 137 -17.35 -30.29 -23.49
C VAL A 137 -17.14 -29.05 -24.36
N ALA A 138 -17.82 -28.93 -25.49
CA ALA A 138 -17.68 -27.81 -26.41
C ALA A 138 -18.09 -26.46 -25.77
N SER A 139 -19.21 -26.43 -25.06
CA SER A 139 -19.66 -25.24 -24.33
C SER A 139 -18.70 -24.85 -23.20
N SER A 140 -18.13 -25.85 -22.53
CA SER A 140 -17.14 -25.65 -21.46
C SER A 140 -15.86 -25.01 -21.98
N GLN A 141 -15.37 -25.44 -23.14
CA GLN A 141 -14.18 -24.87 -23.80
C GLN A 141 -14.39 -23.41 -24.20
N LEU A 142 -15.60 -23.08 -24.69
CA LEU A 142 -15.92 -21.71 -25.08
C LEU A 142 -16.02 -20.78 -23.86
N LEU A 143 -16.59 -21.27 -22.74
CA LEU A 143 -16.58 -20.56 -21.46
C LEU A 143 -15.17 -20.39 -20.91
N LEU A 144 -14.33 -21.43 -20.98
CA LEU A 144 -12.93 -21.37 -20.59
C LEU A 144 -12.21 -20.25 -21.33
N HIS A 145 -12.28 -20.23 -22.67
CA HIS A 145 -11.65 -19.17 -23.46
C HIS A 145 -12.13 -17.76 -23.10
N LYS A 146 -13.44 -17.58 -22.88
CA LYS A 146 -14.00 -16.28 -22.46
C LYS A 146 -13.49 -15.85 -21.08
N LEU A 147 -13.42 -16.78 -20.13
CA LEU A 147 -12.94 -16.52 -18.78
C LEU A 147 -11.42 -16.24 -18.77
N THR A 148 -10.63 -17.02 -19.50
CA THR A 148 -9.18 -16.80 -19.61
C THR A 148 -8.89 -15.44 -20.26
N ALA A 149 -9.65 -15.03 -21.28
CA ALA A 149 -9.51 -13.71 -21.86
C ALA A 149 -9.90 -12.59 -20.88
N ALA A 150 -11.07 -12.70 -20.23
CA ALA A 150 -11.59 -11.68 -19.31
C ALA A 150 -10.76 -11.52 -18.03
N PHE A 151 -10.16 -12.60 -17.54
CA PHE A 151 -9.43 -12.65 -16.27
C PHE A 151 -7.92 -12.94 -16.45
N SER A 152 -7.40 -12.67 -17.64
CA SER A 152 -6.00 -12.85 -18.08
C SER A 152 -4.96 -12.82 -16.94
N GLY A 153 -4.44 -14.01 -16.58
CA GLY A 153 -3.37 -14.18 -15.59
C GLY A 153 -3.81 -14.29 -14.12
N ARG A 154 -5.11 -14.12 -13.81
CA ARG A 154 -5.68 -14.19 -12.46
C ARG A 154 -6.38 -15.52 -12.15
N LEU A 155 -6.59 -16.38 -13.15
CA LEU A 155 -7.21 -17.70 -13.00
C LEU A 155 -6.20 -18.80 -13.36
N GLU A 156 -6.30 -19.93 -12.68
CA GLU A 156 -5.64 -21.20 -12.99
C GLU A 156 -6.67 -22.32 -13.21
#